data_AF-Q9RIL6-F1
#
_entry.id   AF-Q9RIL6-F1
#
_cell.length_a   1.000
_cell.length_b   1.000
_cell.length_c   1.000
_cell.angle_alpha   90.00
_cell.angle_beta   90.00
_cell.angle_gamma   90.00
#
_symmetry.space_group_name_H-M   'P 1'
#
loop_
_entity.id
_entity.type
_entity.pdbx_description
1 polymer ?
#
loop_
_entity_poly.entity_id
_entity_poly.type
_entity_poly.pdbx_seq_one_letter_code
_entity_poly.pdbx_strand_id
1 'polypeptide(L)'
;PFVTESYNKHRKTADEWQIPDAEGYARSRTEKECYDAFQSLEYEVNTLHTANGQTPFVTFGFGLGTSWESRLIQASILRNRIAGLGKNRKTAVFPKLVFAIRDGLNHKFGDPNYDIKQLALECASKRMYPDILNYDQVVKVTGSFKTPMGCRSFLGVWENENGEQIHDGRNNLGV
;
A
#
# COMPACT_ATOMS: atom_id res chain seq x y z
N PRO A 1 -8.98 -2.62 8.51
CA PRO A 1 -10.03 -3.61 8.83
C PRO A 1 -9.52 -5.06 8.83
N PHE A 2 -9.08 -5.62 7.70
CA PHE A 2 -8.70 -7.04 7.63
C PHE A 2 -7.48 -7.40 8.50
N VAL A 3 -6.50 -6.50 8.62
CA VAL A 3 -5.37 -6.68 9.54
C VAL A 3 -5.83 -6.75 11.01
N THR A 4 -6.83 -5.93 11.37
CA THR A 4 -7.45 -5.95 12.70
C THR A 4 -8.17 -7.29 12.94
N GLU A 5 -8.90 -7.80 11.95
CA GLU A 5 -9.53 -9.13 12.03
C GLU A 5 -8.50 -10.25 12.19
N SER A 6 -7.39 -10.21 11.43
CA SER A 6 -6.29 -11.16 11.61
C SER A 6 -5.70 -11.10 13.03
N TYR A 7 -5.51 -9.89 13.57
CA TYR A 7 -5.06 -9.70 14.96
C TYR A 7 -6.04 -10.30 15.96
N ASN A 8 -7.33 -9.99 15.85
CA ASN A 8 -8.36 -10.52 16.74
C ASN A 8 -8.42 -12.05 16.68
N LYS A 9 -8.27 -12.63 15.49
CA LYS A 9 -8.18 -14.08 15.29
C LYS A 9 -6.99 -14.68 16.02
N HIS A 10 -5.78 -14.14 15.82
CA HIS A 10 -4.58 -14.66 16.49
C HIS A 10 -4.62 -14.45 18.00
N ARG A 11 -5.24 -13.36 18.46
CA ARG A 11 -5.44 -13.12 19.89
C ARG A 11 -6.36 -14.16 20.51
N LYS A 12 -7.49 -14.45 19.86
CA LYS A 12 -8.40 -15.53 20.27
C LYS A 12 -7.68 -16.87 20.34
N THR A 13 -6.87 -17.20 19.32
CA THR A 13 -6.03 -18.41 19.35
C THR A 13 -5.05 -18.40 20.52
N ALA A 14 -4.39 -17.28 20.79
CA ALA A 14 -3.48 -17.20 21.93
C ALA A 14 -4.18 -17.44 23.27
N ASP A 15 -5.39 -16.89 23.44
CA ASP A 15 -6.20 -17.10 24.64
C ASP A 15 -6.69 -18.56 24.74
N GLU A 16 -7.13 -19.19 23.64
CA GLU A 16 -7.55 -20.60 23.57
C GLU A 16 -6.44 -21.57 23.98
N TRP A 17 -5.20 -21.29 23.57
CA TRP A 17 -4.03 -22.13 23.84
C TRP A 17 -3.22 -21.66 25.05
N GLN A 18 -3.72 -20.69 25.81
CA GLN A 18 -3.09 -20.13 27.02
C GLN A 18 -1.64 -19.70 26.78
N ILE A 19 -1.37 -19.06 25.64
CA ILE A 19 -0.04 -18.55 25.30
C ILE A 19 0.31 -17.43 26.30
N PRO A 20 1.46 -17.51 27.01
CA PRO A 20 1.79 -16.56 28.07
C PRO A 20 1.81 -15.09 27.64
N ASP A 21 2.29 -14.80 26.42
CA ASP A 21 2.25 -13.48 25.81
C ASP A 21 1.31 -13.47 24.61
N ALA A 22 0.02 -13.36 24.89
CA ALA A 22 -1.01 -13.40 23.86
C ALA A 22 -1.03 -12.15 22.96
N GLU A 23 -0.59 -10.97 23.44
CA GLU A 23 -0.50 -9.77 22.62
C GLU A 23 0.70 -9.83 21.68
N GLY A 24 1.86 -10.21 22.19
CA GLY A 24 3.07 -10.38 21.39
C GLY A 24 2.92 -11.49 20.36
N TYR A 25 2.26 -12.60 20.74
CA TYR A 25 1.88 -13.65 19.78
C TYR A 25 0.98 -13.08 18.67
N ALA A 26 -0.14 -12.46 19.03
CA ALA A 26 -1.09 -11.94 18.05
C ALA A 26 -0.45 -10.93 17.10
N ARG A 27 0.37 -10.03 17.65
CA ARG A 27 1.13 -9.06 16.88
C ARG A 27 2.12 -9.71 15.93
N SER A 28 2.95 -10.64 16.42
CA SER A 28 3.95 -11.34 15.60
C SER A 28 3.31 -12.13 14.46
N ARG A 29 2.21 -12.84 14.75
CA ARG A 29 1.47 -13.61 13.74
C ARG A 29 0.80 -12.70 12.71
N THR A 30 0.20 -11.58 13.12
CA THR A 30 -0.39 -10.62 12.17
C THR A 30 0.66 -9.92 11.31
N GLU A 31 1.83 -9.58 11.88
CA GLU A 31 2.93 -9.00 11.11
C GLU A 31 3.41 -9.96 10.02
N LYS A 32 3.55 -11.25 10.34
CA LYS A 32 3.88 -12.30 9.36
C LYS A 32 2.79 -12.49 8.32
N GLU A 33 1.53 -12.60 8.74
CA GLU A 33 0.39 -12.80 7.84
C GLU A 33 0.23 -11.62 6.87
N CYS A 34 0.38 -10.38 7.35
CA CYS A 34 0.31 -9.21 6.49
C CYS A 34 1.47 -9.19 5.48
N TYR A 35 2.68 -9.51 5.90
CA TYR A 35 3.83 -9.62 4.99
C TYR A 35 3.57 -10.68 3.90
N ASP A 36 3.06 -11.84 4.28
CA ASP A 36 2.76 -12.95 3.36
C ASP A 36 1.62 -12.61 2.40
N ALA A 37 0.59 -11.90 2.87
CA ALA A 37 -0.51 -11.46 2.03
C ALA A 37 -0.02 -10.53 0.90
N PHE A 38 0.85 -9.56 1.22
CA PHE A 38 1.44 -8.68 0.21
C PHE A 38 2.50 -9.36 -0.64
N GLN A 39 3.15 -10.41 -0.13
CA GLN A 39 4.00 -11.27 -0.95
C GLN A 39 3.14 -11.98 -2.00
N SER A 40 2.10 -12.68 -1.58
CA SER A 40 1.18 -13.38 -2.49
C SER A 40 0.62 -12.43 -3.54
N LEU A 41 0.18 -11.23 -3.13
CA LEU A 41 -0.33 -10.23 -4.07
C LEU A 41 0.73 -9.79 -5.10
N GLU A 42 1.98 -9.55 -4.67
CA GLU A 42 3.05 -9.20 -5.61
C GLU A 42 3.36 -10.35 -6.59
N TYR A 43 3.33 -11.60 -6.14
CA TYR A 43 3.51 -12.75 -7.01
C TYR A 43 2.34 -12.96 -7.96
N GLU A 44 1.10 -12.92 -7.47
CA GLU A 44 -0.12 -13.09 -8.26
C GLU A 44 -0.23 -12.05 -9.36
N VAL A 45 0.08 -10.78 -9.08
CA VAL A 45 0.14 -9.73 -10.10
C VAL A 45 1.12 -10.09 -11.21
N ASN A 46 2.21 -10.82 -10.93
CA ASN A 46 3.23 -11.17 -11.90
C ASN A 46 3.08 -12.59 -12.51
N THR A 47 2.13 -13.40 -12.05
CA THR A 47 1.87 -14.75 -12.57
C THR A 47 0.52 -14.89 -13.25
N LEU A 48 -0.46 -14.06 -12.88
CA LEU A 48 -1.76 -14.01 -13.52
C LEU A 48 -1.68 -13.22 -14.84
N HIS A 49 -2.51 -13.63 -15.78
CA HIS A 49 -2.60 -13.01 -17.10
C HIS A 49 -4.01 -12.47 -17.33
N THR A 50 -4.09 -11.30 -17.94
CA THR A 50 -5.33 -10.74 -18.47
C THR A 50 -5.78 -11.52 -19.72
N ALA A 51 -7.01 -11.28 -20.20
CA ALA A 51 -7.58 -11.98 -21.36
C ALA A 51 -6.74 -11.85 -22.65
N ASN A 52 -5.94 -10.79 -22.76
CA ASN A 52 -4.98 -10.59 -23.87
C ASN A 52 -3.60 -11.23 -23.62
N GLY A 53 -3.45 -12.07 -22.59
CA GLY A 53 -2.23 -12.83 -22.31
C GLY A 53 -1.09 -12.02 -21.71
N GLN A 54 -1.36 -10.84 -21.12
CA GLN A 54 -0.33 -9.99 -20.51
C GLN A 54 -0.46 -9.95 -18.99
N THR A 55 0.65 -9.60 -18.32
CA THR A 55 0.62 -9.25 -16.90
C THR A 55 -0.29 -8.03 -16.69
N PRO A 56 -1.19 -8.02 -15.68
CA PRO A 56 -2.07 -6.89 -15.42
C PRO A 56 -1.29 -5.62 -15.09
N PHE A 57 -1.70 -4.50 -15.68
CA PHE A 57 -1.12 -3.19 -15.42
C PHE A 57 -1.82 -2.57 -14.21
N VAL A 58 -1.23 -2.75 -13.04
CA VAL A 58 -1.80 -2.33 -11.76
C VAL A 58 -0.88 -1.38 -11.01
N THR A 59 -1.48 -0.41 -10.31
CA THR A 59 -0.80 0.60 -9.50
C THR A 59 -1.39 0.59 -8.10
N PHE A 60 -0.54 0.53 -7.07
CA PHE A 60 -0.92 0.64 -5.67
C PHE A 60 -0.54 2.01 -5.12
N GLY A 61 -1.55 2.75 -4.67
CA GLY A 61 -1.41 4.01 -3.96
C GLY A 61 -1.49 3.84 -2.45
N PHE A 62 -0.51 4.37 -1.71
CA PHE A 62 -0.49 4.33 -0.24
C PHE A 62 0.33 5.49 0.34
N GLY A 63 0.41 5.63 1.67
CA GLY A 63 1.29 6.61 2.33
C GLY A 63 0.62 7.45 3.42
N LEU A 64 -0.71 7.62 3.35
CA LEU A 64 -1.45 8.53 4.23
C LEU A 64 -1.95 7.91 5.53
N GLY A 65 -1.95 6.58 5.65
CA GLY A 65 -2.50 5.90 6.82
C GLY A 65 -1.57 5.95 8.04
N THR A 66 -2.13 6.26 9.20
CA THR A 66 -1.39 6.43 10.48
C THR A 66 -1.60 5.29 11.47
N SER A 67 -2.69 4.52 11.32
CA SER A 67 -2.96 3.40 12.22
C SER A 67 -1.84 2.35 12.15
N TRP A 68 -1.69 1.55 13.20
CA TRP A 68 -0.66 0.50 13.22
C TRP A 68 -0.86 -0.49 12.07
N GLU A 69 -2.10 -0.81 11.71
CA GLU A 69 -2.44 -1.66 10.55
C GLU A 69 -2.01 -1.00 9.24
N SER A 70 -2.30 0.29 9.09
CA SER A 70 -1.94 1.05 7.89
C SER A 70 -0.43 1.13 7.73
N ARG A 71 0.30 1.34 8.83
CA ARG A 71 1.77 1.35 8.87
C ARG A 71 2.34 -0.03 8.55
N LEU A 72 1.73 -1.09 9.08
CA LEU A 72 2.10 -2.48 8.79
C LEU A 72 1.91 -2.81 7.30
N ILE A 73 0.78 -2.43 6.70
CA ILE A 73 0.52 -2.60 5.27
C ILE A 73 1.61 -1.89 4.43
N GLN A 74 1.90 -0.63 4.73
CA GLN A 74 2.92 0.15 4.02
C GLN A 74 4.29 -0.52 4.10
N ALA A 75 4.69 -0.96 5.30
CA ALA A 75 5.96 -1.65 5.49
C ALA A 75 6.00 -3.01 4.77
N SER A 76 4.91 -3.77 4.77
CA SER A 76 4.80 -5.06 4.10
C SER A 76 4.93 -4.94 2.58
N ILE A 77 4.30 -3.93 1.97
CA ILE A 77 4.44 -3.62 0.54
C ILE A 77 5.91 -3.31 0.20
N LEU A 78 6.52 -2.38 0.93
CA LEU A 78 7.89 -1.92 0.67
C LEU A 78 8.92 -3.03 0.89
N ARG A 79 8.79 -3.80 1.98
CA ARG A 79 9.70 -4.91 2.29
C ARG A 79 9.63 -6.03 1.26
N ASN A 80 8.42 -6.37 0.77
CA ASN A 80 8.28 -7.35 -0.31
C ASN A 80 8.96 -6.88 -1.59
N ARG A 81 8.71 -5.63 -2.00
CA ARG A 81 9.38 -5.06 -3.17
C ARG A 81 10.90 -5.06 -3.03
N ILE A 82 11.43 -4.68 -1.87
CA ILE A 82 12.87 -4.74 -1.56
C ILE A 82 13.40 -6.18 -1.70
N ALA A 83 12.69 -7.17 -1.13
CA ALA A 83 13.08 -8.58 -1.20
C ALA A 83 13.17 -9.08 -2.65
N GLY A 84 12.29 -8.59 -3.52
CA GLY A 84 12.29 -8.85 -4.96
C GLY A 84 11.61 -10.16 -5.34
N LEU A 85 11.36 -10.31 -6.64
CA LEU A 85 10.49 -11.34 -7.19
C LEU A 85 11.26 -12.59 -7.64
N GLY A 86 10.76 -13.75 -7.22
CA GLY A 86 11.24 -15.07 -7.60
C GLY A 86 12.61 -15.43 -7.01
N LYS A 87 13.12 -16.61 -7.42
CA LYS A 87 14.40 -17.16 -6.95
C LYS A 87 15.57 -16.17 -7.11
N ASN A 88 15.59 -15.43 -8.21
CA ASN A 88 16.65 -14.48 -8.55
C ASN A 88 16.40 -13.07 -7.97
N ARG A 89 15.35 -12.89 -7.16
CA ARG A 89 15.01 -11.62 -6.51
C ARG A 89 15.01 -10.44 -7.48
N LYS A 90 14.41 -10.63 -8.66
CA LYS A 90 14.38 -9.62 -9.72
C LYS A 90 13.52 -8.42 -9.30
N THR A 91 13.79 -7.26 -9.87
CA THR A 91 12.90 -6.10 -9.70
C THR A 91 11.63 -6.34 -10.48
N ALA A 92 10.49 -6.39 -9.78
CA ALA A 92 9.19 -6.54 -10.40
C ALA A 92 8.81 -5.27 -11.17
N VAL A 93 8.18 -5.43 -12.33
CA VAL A 93 7.69 -4.30 -13.15
C VAL A 93 6.36 -3.79 -12.60
N PHE A 94 5.47 -4.72 -12.22
CA PHE A 94 4.18 -4.44 -11.58
C PHE A 94 4.07 -5.18 -10.24
N PRO A 95 3.20 -4.73 -9.31
CA PRO A 95 2.46 -3.47 -9.34
C PRO A 95 3.40 -2.25 -9.35
N LYS A 96 2.99 -1.14 -9.97
CA LYS A 96 3.61 0.16 -9.69
C LYS A 96 3.28 0.53 -8.26
N LEU A 97 4.20 1.18 -7.56
CA LEU A 97 3.96 1.68 -6.21
C LEU A 97 3.99 3.20 -6.24
N VAL A 98 2.96 3.85 -5.71
CA VAL A 98 2.85 5.30 -5.59
C VAL A 98 2.71 5.65 -4.11
N PHE A 99 3.74 6.28 -3.56
CA PHE A 99 3.81 6.69 -2.17
C PHE A 99 3.45 8.17 -2.03
N ALA A 100 2.32 8.44 -1.39
CA ALA A 100 1.83 9.77 -1.10
C ALA A 100 2.63 10.39 0.05
N ILE A 101 3.27 11.53 -0.20
CA ILE A 101 4.00 12.30 0.79
C ILE A 101 3.21 13.53 1.22
N ARG A 102 3.14 13.80 2.52
CA ARG A 102 2.42 14.92 3.12
C ARG A 102 3.18 15.49 4.31
N ASP A 103 3.24 16.82 4.38
CA ASP A 103 3.84 17.54 5.50
C ASP A 103 3.13 17.20 6.83
N GLY A 104 3.92 16.97 7.90
CA GLY A 104 3.41 16.62 9.23
C GLY A 104 3.01 15.15 9.38
N LEU A 105 3.19 14.32 8.35
CA LEU A 105 2.86 12.89 8.39
C LEU A 105 4.05 12.00 8.09
N ASN A 106 4.70 12.19 6.95
CA ASN A 106 5.77 11.31 6.49
C ASN A 106 6.87 12.07 5.74
N HIS A 107 6.91 13.40 5.80
CA HIS A 107 7.83 14.19 4.97
C HIS A 107 9.13 14.53 5.70
N LYS A 108 9.07 14.92 6.97
CA LYS A 108 10.21 15.48 7.72
C LYS A 108 10.58 14.61 8.91
N PHE A 109 11.85 14.73 9.34
CA PHE A 109 12.30 14.06 10.56
C PHE A 109 11.42 14.49 11.74
N GLY A 110 10.98 13.51 12.54
CA GLY A 110 10.01 13.73 13.63
C GLY A 110 8.55 13.49 13.23
N ASP A 111 8.22 13.41 11.93
CA ASP A 111 6.86 13.06 11.52
C ASP A 111 6.53 11.59 11.86
N PRO A 112 5.25 11.25 12.18
CA PRO A 112 4.86 9.91 12.65
C PRO A 112 5.27 8.74 11.76
N ASN A 113 5.26 8.94 10.44
CA ASN A 113 5.58 7.94 9.43
C ASN A 113 6.91 8.25 8.71
N TYR A 114 7.79 9.04 9.33
CA TYR A 114 9.11 9.33 8.74
C TYR A 114 9.96 8.06 8.55
N ASP A 115 9.83 7.09 9.44
CA ASP A 115 10.45 5.77 9.32
C ASP A 115 9.99 5.01 8.06
N ILE A 116 8.71 5.13 7.70
CA ILE A 116 8.17 4.55 6.45
C ILE A 116 8.73 5.30 5.24
N LYS A 117 8.91 6.63 5.30
CA LYS A 117 9.60 7.36 4.23
C LYS A 117 11.03 6.84 4.03
N GLN A 118 11.79 6.58 5.10
CA GLN A 118 13.14 6.00 4.97
C GLN A 118 13.10 4.63 4.26
N LEU A 119 12.15 3.78 4.63
CA LEU A 119 11.94 2.48 3.98
C LEU A 119 11.54 2.64 2.50
N ALA A 120 10.71 3.64 2.18
CA ALA A 120 10.32 3.95 0.81
C ALA A 120 11.52 4.41 -0.04
N LEU A 121 12.41 5.23 0.53
CA LEU A 121 13.66 5.65 -0.13
C LEU A 121 14.60 4.47 -0.39
N GLU A 122 14.76 3.58 0.60
CA GLU A 122 15.54 2.34 0.42
C GLU A 122 14.95 1.50 -0.72
N CYS A 123 13.63 1.30 -0.72
CA CYS A 123 12.91 0.58 -1.76
C CYS A 123 13.17 1.18 -3.15
N ALA A 124 12.98 2.50 -3.30
CA ALA A 124 13.20 3.19 -4.56
C ALA A 124 14.65 3.06 -5.06
N SER A 125 15.64 3.19 -4.17
CA SER A 125 17.06 3.04 -4.54
C SER A 125 17.42 1.65 -5.06
N LYS A 126 16.71 0.61 -4.62
CA LYS A 126 16.97 -0.79 -5.00
C LYS A 126 16.10 -1.26 -6.15
N ARG A 127 14.89 -0.70 -6.29
CA ARG A 127 13.79 -1.27 -7.09
C ARG A 127 13.03 -0.24 -7.94
N MET A 128 13.56 0.99 -8.06
CA MET A 128 12.97 2.16 -8.72
C MET A 128 11.71 2.70 -8.03
N TYR A 129 10.73 1.84 -7.78
CA TYR A 129 9.51 2.19 -7.04
C TYR A 129 9.72 2.18 -5.52
N PRO A 130 8.96 2.98 -4.74
CA PRO A 130 7.79 3.75 -5.15
C PRO A 130 8.06 5.11 -5.81
N ASP A 131 7.19 5.50 -6.73
CA ASP A 131 7.06 6.88 -7.20
C ASP A 131 6.48 7.74 -6.07
N ILE A 132 6.95 8.99 -5.93
CA ILE A 132 6.48 9.89 -4.88
C ILE A 132 5.38 10.81 -5.42
N LEU A 133 4.26 10.91 -4.71
CA LEU A 133 3.14 11.78 -5.03
C LEU A 133 2.94 12.82 -3.93
N ASN A 134 3.13 14.10 -4.24
CA ASN A 134 2.92 15.18 -3.27
C ASN A 134 1.42 15.43 -3.06
N TYR A 135 0.93 15.16 -1.84
CA TYR A 135 -0.48 15.29 -1.48
C TYR A 135 -1.03 16.69 -1.76
N ASP A 136 -0.34 17.72 -1.25
CA ASP A 136 -0.83 19.10 -1.30
C ASP A 136 -0.87 19.64 -2.73
N GLN A 137 0.11 19.26 -3.57
CA GLN A 137 0.11 19.64 -4.99
C GLN A 137 -0.99 18.95 -5.78
N VAL A 138 -1.30 17.67 -5.50
CA VAL A 138 -2.42 16.99 -6.14
C VAL A 138 -3.73 17.70 -5.78
N VAL A 139 -3.99 17.94 -4.49
CA VAL A 139 -5.19 18.66 -4.05
C VAL A 139 -5.29 20.04 -4.70
N LYS A 140 -4.18 20.78 -4.81
CA LYS A 140 -4.14 22.08 -5.47
C LYS A 140 -4.55 22.01 -6.95
N VAL A 141 -4.16 20.96 -7.66
CA VAL A 141 -4.40 20.83 -9.11
C VAL A 141 -5.76 20.23 -9.42
N THR A 142 -6.20 19.22 -8.68
CA THR A 142 -7.41 18.44 -8.98
C THR A 142 -8.61 18.81 -8.10
N GLY A 143 -8.39 19.62 -7.05
CA GLY A 143 -9.38 19.99 -6.03
C GLY A 143 -9.62 18.93 -4.95
N SER A 144 -8.96 17.77 -5.03
CA SER A 144 -9.16 16.63 -4.12
C SER A 144 -7.94 15.71 -4.15
N PHE A 145 -7.86 14.69 -3.28
CA PHE A 145 -6.75 13.75 -3.33
C PHE A 145 -7.19 12.35 -3.76
N LYS A 146 -6.60 11.88 -4.87
CA LYS A 146 -6.60 10.48 -5.25
C LYS A 146 -5.30 10.11 -5.98
N THR A 147 -4.84 8.89 -5.78
CA THR A 147 -3.74 8.31 -6.57
C THR A 147 -4.16 8.11 -8.04
N PRO A 148 -3.22 8.14 -9.00
CA PRO A 148 -3.58 8.09 -10.41
C PRO A 148 -4.22 6.76 -10.81
N MET A 149 -5.14 6.82 -11.77
CA MET A 149 -5.62 5.66 -12.51
C MET A 149 -4.53 5.23 -13.51
N GLY A 150 -4.17 3.95 -13.48
CA GLY A 150 -3.12 3.38 -14.32
C GLY A 150 -1.78 4.08 -14.07
N CYS A 151 -1.20 4.66 -15.13
CA CYS A 151 0.11 5.30 -15.04
C CYS A 151 0.07 6.69 -14.35
N ARG A 152 -0.85 7.57 -14.76
CA ARG A 152 -0.85 9.00 -14.36
C ARG A 152 -2.15 9.76 -14.69
N SER A 153 -3.27 9.07 -14.90
CA SER A 153 -4.55 9.75 -15.16
C SER A 153 -5.17 10.17 -13.82
N PHE A 154 -5.35 11.47 -13.61
CA PHE A 154 -5.93 12.01 -12.38
C PHE A 154 -7.37 12.46 -12.61
N LEU A 155 -8.22 12.17 -11.63
CA LEU A 155 -9.62 12.60 -11.63
C LEU A 155 -9.73 14.00 -11.02
N GLY A 156 -10.56 14.85 -11.60
CA GLY A 156 -11.06 16.06 -10.94
C GLY A 156 -12.14 15.74 -9.91
N VAL A 157 -12.52 16.74 -9.11
CA VAL A 157 -13.64 16.64 -8.16
C VAL A 157 -14.92 16.23 -8.88
N TRP A 158 -15.66 15.33 -8.26
CA TRP A 158 -17.03 15.03 -8.62
C TRP A 158 -17.77 14.66 -7.33
N GLU A 159 -18.98 15.17 -7.18
CA GLU A 159 -19.83 14.94 -6.02
C GLU A 159 -21.10 14.21 -6.46
N ASN A 160 -21.57 13.29 -5.63
CA ASN A 160 -22.87 12.63 -5.84
C ASN A 160 -24.02 13.57 -5.45
N GLU A 161 -25.27 13.08 -5.60
CA GLU A 161 -26.48 13.83 -5.25
C GLU A 161 -26.55 14.27 -3.77
N ASN A 162 -25.79 13.61 -2.89
CA ASN A 162 -25.70 13.93 -1.47
C ASN A 162 -24.57 14.94 -1.14
N GLY A 163 -23.82 15.42 -2.14
CA GLY A 163 -22.67 16.30 -1.96
C GLY A 163 -21.39 15.60 -1.50
N GLU A 164 -21.31 14.27 -1.60
CA GLU A 164 -20.13 13.50 -1.20
C GLU A 164 -19.16 13.38 -2.37
N GLN A 165 -17.89 13.71 -2.13
CA GLN A 165 -16.83 13.55 -3.14
C GLN A 165 -16.54 12.08 -3.42
N ILE A 166 -16.74 11.64 -4.66
CA ILE A 166 -16.48 10.26 -5.08
C ILE A 166 -15.23 10.19 -5.96
N HIS A 167 -14.35 9.26 -5.61
CA HIS A 167 -13.15 8.92 -6.37
C HIS A 167 -13.17 7.46 -6.81
N ASP A 168 -13.40 6.55 -5.86
CA ASP A 168 -13.42 5.12 -6.13
C ASP A 168 -14.61 4.73 -7.03
N GLY A 169 -14.36 3.83 -7.98
CA GLY A 169 -15.35 3.38 -8.97
C GLY A 169 -15.46 4.25 -10.22
N ARG A 170 -14.86 5.45 -10.25
CA ARG A 170 -14.80 6.30 -11.45
C ARG A 170 -13.73 5.82 -12.44
N ASN A 171 -13.87 6.21 -13.71
CA ASN A 171 -12.99 5.79 -14.80
C ASN A 171 -12.66 6.94 -15.79
N ASN A 172 -11.83 6.61 -16.79
CA ASN A 172 -11.50 7.49 -17.92
C ASN A 172 -11.99 6.84 -19.23
N LEU A 173 -12.55 7.64 -20.15
CA LEU A 173 -13.23 7.13 -21.36
C LEU A 173 -12.28 6.82 -22.54
N GLY A 174 -11.05 7.34 -22.53
CA GLY A 174 -10.09 7.16 -23.61
C GLY A 174 -9.00 8.22 -23.59
N VAL A 175 -8.00 8.06 -24.46
CA VAL A 175 -6.96 9.05 -24.76
C VAL A 175 -6.85 9.16 -26.27
#